data_AF-A0A961QFR8-F1
#
_entry.id   AF-A0A961QFR8-F1
#
_cell.length_a   1.000
_cell.length_b   1.000
_cell.length_c   1.000
_cell.angle_alpha   90.00
_cell.angle_beta   90.00
_cell.angle_gamma   90.00
#
_symmetry.space_group_name_H-M   'P 1'
#
loop_
_entity.id
_entity.type
_entity.pdbx_description
1 polymer ?
#
loop_
_entity_poly.entity_id
_entity_poly.type
_entity_poly.pdbx_seq_one_letter_code
_entity_poly.pdbx_strand_id
1 'polypeptide(L)'
;MKRRTLLTAGSAALMPLPAGLAEASPGANLSPIEAAFAEWSRASRRANARDVGEEEYNRRTDIMLALEETIEAIPAQSARDLALKILAVSNRWAFAVSPEAHPTLCAEIVALAQSPGDPAARRMVTA
;
A
#
# COMPACT_ATOMS: atom_id res chain seq x y z
N MET A 1 -30.71 7.27 -45.52
CA MET A 1 -29.68 6.29 -45.12
C MET A 1 -29.49 6.36 -43.61
N LYS A 2 -29.36 5.19 -42.96
CA LYS A 2 -29.55 4.98 -41.50
C LYS A 2 -28.29 5.30 -40.69
N ARG A 3 -28.48 5.91 -39.52
CA ARG A 3 -27.50 6.19 -38.46
C ARG A 3 -27.01 4.88 -37.82
N ARG A 4 -25.71 4.77 -37.52
CA ARG A 4 -25.18 3.74 -36.61
C ARG A 4 -23.92 4.25 -35.91
N THR A 5 -24.14 4.82 -34.72
CA THR A 5 -23.12 5.11 -33.72
C THR A 5 -22.90 3.82 -32.91
N LEU A 6 -21.68 3.28 -32.90
CA LEU A 6 -21.31 2.17 -32.04
C LEU A 6 -20.61 2.75 -30.80
N LEU A 7 -21.25 2.58 -29.64
CA LEU A 7 -20.66 2.83 -28.33
C LEU A 7 -19.73 1.65 -28.02
N THR A 8 -18.44 1.92 -27.96
CA THR A 8 -17.43 1.00 -27.45
C THR A 8 -17.56 0.96 -25.92
N ALA A 9 -18.16 -0.10 -25.40
CA ALA A 9 -18.07 -0.44 -23.99
C ALA A 9 -16.68 -1.05 -23.73
N GLY A 10 -15.80 -0.28 -23.09
CA GLY A 10 -14.54 -0.79 -22.57
C GLY A 10 -14.80 -1.63 -21.32
N SER A 11 -14.74 -2.95 -21.45
CA SER A 11 -14.65 -3.85 -20.31
C SER A 11 -13.30 -3.64 -19.63
N ALA A 12 -13.30 -3.07 -18.43
CA ALA A 12 -12.17 -3.15 -17.53
C ALA A 12 -11.98 -4.63 -17.15
N ALA A 13 -10.90 -5.23 -17.63
CA ALA A 13 -10.51 -6.57 -17.24
C ALA A 13 -10.18 -6.57 -15.73
N LEU A 14 -11.02 -7.25 -14.95
CA LEU A 14 -10.70 -7.66 -13.59
C LEU A 14 -9.48 -8.59 -13.67
N MET A 15 -8.30 -8.08 -13.34
CA MET A 15 -7.13 -8.94 -13.20
C MET A 15 -7.37 -9.94 -12.06
N PRO A 16 -7.08 -11.23 -12.26
CA PRO A 16 -7.19 -12.23 -11.20
C PRO A 16 -6.15 -11.94 -10.11
N LEU A 17 -6.62 -11.64 -8.91
CA LEU A 17 -5.79 -11.59 -7.71
C LEU A 17 -5.08 -12.95 -7.53
N PRO A 18 -3.78 -13.00 -7.18
CA PRO A 18 -3.09 -14.25 -6.90
C PRO A 18 -3.78 -14.99 -5.74
N ALA A 19 -4.13 -16.26 -5.98
CA ALA A 19 -4.92 -17.12 -5.08
C ALA A 19 -4.17 -17.60 -3.81
N GLY A 20 -3.25 -16.78 -3.27
CA GLY A 20 -2.38 -17.12 -2.13
C GLY A 20 -2.71 -16.40 -0.81
N LEU A 21 -3.80 -15.64 -0.73
CA LEU A 21 -4.11 -14.78 0.43
C LEU A 21 -5.03 -15.40 1.49
N ALA A 22 -5.41 -16.66 1.35
CA ALA A 22 -6.46 -17.26 2.18
C ALA A 22 -5.93 -18.16 3.32
N GLU A 23 -5.01 -17.67 4.14
CA GLU A 23 -4.83 -18.17 5.52
C GLU A 23 -4.49 -17.00 6.45
N ALA A 24 -5.42 -16.05 6.55
CA ALA A 24 -5.46 -15.09 7.64
C ALA A 24 -6.23 -15.71 8.82
N SER A 25 -5.55 -15.82 9.96
CA SER A 25 -6.11 -16.32 11.21
C SER A 25 -7.39 -15.55 11.60
N PRO A 26 -8.49 -16.24 11.98
CA PRO A 26 -9.76 -15.59 12.29
C PRO A 26 -9.67 -14.96 13.70
N GLY A 27 -9.52 -13.64 13.79
CA GLY A 27 -9.56 -12.97 15.10
C GLY A 27 -9.32 -11.46 15.14
N ALA A 28 -8.75 -10.84 14.11
CA ALA A 28 -8.58 -9.39 14.05
C ALA A 28 -9.26 -8.83 12.82
N ASN A 29 -10.22 -7.91 13.01
CA ASN A 29 -10.74 -7.06 11.95
C ASN A 29 -9.65 -6.06 11.55
N LEU A 30 -8.62 -6.55 10.86
CA LEU A 30 -7.53 -5.72 10.36
C LEU A 30 -8.07 -4.78 9.28
N SER A 31 -7.57 -3.54 9.26
CA SER A 31 -7.82 -2.65 8.13
C SER A 31 -7.20 -3.26 6.84
N PRO A 32 -7.68 -2.88 5.65
CA PRO A 32 -7.05 -3.32 4.40
C PRO A 32 -5.55 -2.98 4.32
N ILE A 33 -5.14 -1.84 4.89
CA ILE A 33 -3.73 -1.43 4.97
C ILE A 33 -2.96 -2.32 5.93
N GLU A 34 -3.53 -2.67 7.08
CA GLU A 34 -2.90 -3.61 8.02
C GLU A 34 -2.69 -5.00 7.42
N ALA A 35 -3.68 -5.51 6.69
CA ALA A 35 -3.59 -6.80 6.01
C ALA A 35 -2.48 -6.77 4.93
N ALA A 36 -2.47 -5.74 4.08
CA ALA A 36 -1.45 -5.58 3.05
C ALA A 36 -0.05 -5.38 3.64
N PHE A 37 0.07 -4.58 4.71
CA PHE A 37 1.33 -4.36 5.41
C PHE A 37 1.88 -5.63 6.08
N ALA A 38 1.01 -6.48 6.61
CA ALA A 38 1.40 -7.77 7.17
C ALA A 38 2.03 -8.66 6.08
N GLU A 39 1.45 -8.70 4.89
CA GLU A 39 2.02 -9.42 3.75
C GLU A 39 3.34 -8.83 3.28
N TRP A 40 3.41 -7.50 3.17
CA TRP A 40 4.62 -6.79 2.77
C TRP A 40 5.76 -7.10 3.75
N SER A 41 5.46 -7.08 5.04
CA SER A 41 6.41 -7.44 6.10
C SER A 41 6.89 -8.89 6.00
N ARG A 42 6.02 -9.83 5.58
CA ARG A 42 6.40 -11.23 5.34
C ARG A 42 7.32 -11.34 4.12
N ALA A 43 6.99 -10.67 3.02
CA ALA A 43 7.79 -10.67 1.81
C ALA A 43 9.17 -10.05 2.05
N SER A 44 9.22 -8.91 2.75
CA SER A 44 10.45 -8.21 3.14
C SER A 44 11.37 -9.07 4.00
N ARG A 45 10.84 -9.71 5.05
CA ARG A 45 11.65 -10.64 5.87
C ARG A 45 12.18 -11.82 5.08
N ARG A 46 11.42 -12.33 4.12
CA ARG A 46 11.85 -13.44 3.27
C ARG A 46 12.91 -13.00 2.27
N ALA A 47 12.76 -11.85 1.61
CA ALA A 47 13.76 -11.31 0.69
C ALA A 47 15.11 -11.07 1.39
N ASN A 48 15.08 -10.60 2.64
CA ASN A 48 16.28 -10.31 3.42
C ASN A 48 16.87 -11.51 4.19
N ALA A 49 16.39 -12.73 3.95
CA ALA A 49 16.98 -13.91 4.58
C ALA A 49 18.35 -14.24 3.94
N ARG A 50 19.32 -14.66 4.77
CA ARG A 50 20.74 -14.81 4.37
C ARG A 50 20.99 -15.73 3.17
N ASP A 51 20.12 -16.71 2.96
CA ASP A 51 20.32 -17.80 1.99
C ASP A 51 19.29 -17.77 0.84
N VAL A 52 18.77 -16.58 0.52
CA VAL A 52 17.80 -16.42 -0.58
C VAL A 52 18.55 -16.32 -1.90
N GLY A 53 18.26 -17.24 -2.82
CA GLY A 53 18.74 -17.15 -4.19
C GLY A 53 18.14 -15.94 -4.92
N GLU A 54 18.88 -15.42 -5.90
CA GLU A 54 18.52 -14.22 -6.68
C GLU A 54 17.09 -14.29 -7.26
N GLU A 55 16.66 -15.43 -7.77
CA GLU A 55 15.32 -15.59 -8.33
C GLU A 55 14.22 -15.39 -7.27
N GLU A 56 14.39 -15.95 -6.08
CA GLU A 56 13.44 -15.77 -4.98
C GLU A 56 13.51 -14.34 -4.43
N TYR A 57 14.70 -13.74 -4.38
CA TYR A 57 14.86 -12.33 -4.00
C TYR A 57 14.06 -11.41 -4.94
N ASN A 58 14.21 -11.59 -6.26
CA ASN A 58 13.51 -10.80 -7.27
C ASN A 58 12.00 -11.01 -7.16
N ARG A 59 11.54 -12.26 -7.04
CA ARG A 59 10.12 -12.58 -6.86
C ARG A 59 9.51 -11.93 -5.61
N ARG A 60 10.25 -11.92 -4.49
CA ARG A 60 9.80 -11.28 -3.24
C ARG A 60 9.80 -9.77 -3.36
N THR A 61 10.77 -9.20 -4.07
CA THR A 61 10.84 -7.77 -4.36
C THR A 61 9.65 -7.34 -5.21
N ASP A 62 9.29 -8.08 -6.26
CA ASP A 62 8.11 -7.79 -7.09
C ASP A 62 6.82 -7.82 -6.26
N ILE A 63 6.68 -8.79 -5.36
CA ILE A 63 5.55 -8.87 -4.41
C ILE A 63 5.53 -7.64 -3.49
N MET A 64 6.69 -7.23 -2.96
CA MET A 64 6.78 -6.04 -2.11
C MET A 64 6.38 -4.78 -2.86
N LEU A 65 6.87 -4.58 -4.08
CA LEU A 65 6.53 -3.40 -4.90
C LEU A 65 5.02 -3.34 -5.19
N ALA A 66 4.41 -4.46 -5.56
CA ALA A 66 2.96 -4.53 -5.79
C ALA A 66 2.16 -4.22 -4.50
N LEU A 67 2.64 -4.68 -3.34
CA LEU A 67 2.01 -4.40 -2.06
C LEU A 67 2.21 -2.94 -1.62
N GLU A 68 3.36 -2.33 -1.88
CA GLU A 68 3.61 -0.91 -1.64
C GLU A 68 2.65 -0.03 -2.44
N GLU A 69 2.47 -0.31 -3.73
CA GLU A 69 1.51 0.38 -4.58
C GLU A 69 0.06 0.20 -4.07
N THR A 70 -0.28 -1.01 -3.63
CA THR A 70 -1.59 -1.30 -3.03
C THR A 70 -1.79 -0.50 -1.74
N ILE A 71 -0.80 -0.50 -0.84
CA ILE A 71 -0.83 0.22 0.43
C ILE A 71 -0.98 1.72 0.18
N GLU A 72 -0.20 2.29 -0.74
CA GLU A 72 -0.24 3.72 -1.08
C GLU A 72 -1.60 4.15 -1.63
N ALA A 73 -2.23 3.32 -2.47
CA ALA A 73 -3.52 3.61 -3.11
C ALA A 73 -4.74 3.57 -2.18
N ILE A 74 -4.70 2.82 -1.07
CA ILE A 74 -5.84 2.71 -0.15
C ILE A 74 -5.87 3.95 0.76
N PRO A 75 -6.93 4.77 0.81
CA PRO A 75 -6.96 5.93 1.71
C PRO A 75 -6.82 5.52 3.18
N ALA A 76 -5.93 6.19 3.94
CA ALA A 76 -5.80 5.95 5.37
C ALA A 76 -7.05 6.41 6.12
N GLN A 77 -7.57 5.57 7.03
CA GLN A 77 -8.73 5.91 7.86
C GLN A 77 -8.35 6.25 9.30
N SER A 78 -7.08 6.04 9.65
CA SER A 78 -6.53 6.25 11.00
C SER A 78 -5.06 6.67 10.96
N ALA A 79 -4.57 7.25 12.05
CA ALA A 79 -3.13 7.51 12.21
C ALA A 79 -2.28 6.23 12.10
N ARG A 80 -2.85 5.08 12.50
CA ARG A 80 -2.19 3.79 12.40
C ARG A 80 -2.00 3.35 10.95
N ASP A 81 -3.04 3.46 10.13
CA ASP A 81 -2.95 3.19 8.69
C ASP A 81 -1.88 4.06 8.03
N LEU A 82 -1.86 5.35 8.37
CA LEU A 82 -0.89 6.31 7.85
C LEU A 82 0.55 5.95 8.25
N ALA A 83 0.77 5.53 9.50
CA ALA A 83 2.07 5.07 9.95
C ALA A 83 2.55 3.82 9.19
N LEU A 84 1.64 2.86 8.93
CA LEU A 84 1.97 1.66 8.16
C LEU A 84 2.29 1.98 6.71
N LYS A 85 1.55 2.91 6.08
CA LYS A 85 1.88 3.45 4.76
C LYS A 85 3.27 4.02 4.71
N ILE A 86 3.60 4.91 5.64
CA ILE A 86 4.93 5.55 5.71
C ILE A 86 6.02 4.48 5.86
N LEU A 87 5.82 3.47 6.72
CA LEU A 87 6.82 2.40 6.90
C LEU A 87 7.03 1.54 5.65
N ALA A 88 5.96 1.18 4.93
CA ALA A 88 6.08 0.42 3.70
C ALA A 88 6.75 1.24 2.59
N VAL A 89 6.29 2.48 2.39
CA VAL A 89 6.71 3.34 1.28
C VAL A 89 8.09 3.95 1.49
N SER A 90 8.48 4.32 2.71
CA SER A 90 9.84 4.83 3.00
C SER A 90 10.93 3.78 2.80
N ASN A 91 10.57 2.49 2.82
CA ASN A 91 11.49 1.40 2.55
C ASN A 91 11.61 1.10 1.04
N ARG A 92 10.84 1.80 0.19
CA ARG A 92 11.00 1.80 -1.27
C ARG A 92 12.28 2.57 -1.60
N TRP A 93 13.39 1.85 -1.77
CA TRP A 93 14.66 2.35 -2.30
C TRP A 93 15.34 3.51 -1.53
N ALA A 94 15.16 3.60 -0.21
CA ALA A 94 15.78 4.62 0.66
C ALA A 94 15.41 6.07 0.31
N PHE A 95 14.27 6.31 -0.35
CA PHE A 95 13.77 7.66 -0.57
C PHE A 95 13.01 8.15 0.67
N ALA A 96 13.36 9.36 1.11
CA ALA A 96 12.56 10.07 2.09
C ALA A 96 11.14 10.27 1.53
N VAL A 97 10.12 10.11 2.37
CA VAL A 97 8.75 10.49 2.01
C VAL A 97 8.75 11.99 1.70
N SER A 98 8.62 12.35 0.43
CA SER A 98 8.62 13.73 -0.04
C SER A 98 7.38 14.03 -0.87
N PRO A 99 6.93 15.30 -0.93
CA PRO A 99 5.77 15.69 -1.74
C PRO A 99 5.95 15.42 -3.24
N GLU A 100 7.19 15.46 -3.75
CA GLU A 100 7.48 15.21 -5.16
C GLU A 100 7.35 13.72 -5.52
N ALA A 101 7.79 12.83 -4.62
CA ALA A 101 7.75 11.39 -4.83
C ALA A 101 6.39 10.78 -4.45
N HIS A 102 5.77 11.29 -3.38
CA HIS A 102 4.55 10.73 -2.77
C HIS A 102 3.51 11.82 -2.47
N PRO A 103 3.02 12.54 -3.50
CA PRO A 103 2.12 13.68 -3.31
C PRO A 103 0.83 13.29 -2.57
N THR A 104 0.28 12.11 -2.87
CA THR A 104 -0.96 11.60 -2.24
C THR A 104 -0.74 11.29 -0.76
N LEU A 105 0.35 10.60 -0.42
CA LEU A 105 0.68 10.28 0.98
C LEU A 105 0.92 11.55 1.80
N CYS A 106 1.66 12.51 1.25
CA CYS A 106 1.89 13.80 1.90
C CYS A 106 0.57 14.58 2.12
N ALA A 107 -0.34 14.57 1.15
CA ALA A 107 -1.65 15.18 1.30
C ALA A 107 -2.48 14.53 2.42
N GLU A 108 -2.45 13.19 2.53
CA GLU A 108 -3.10 12.46 3.63
C GLU A 108 -2.50 12.81 5.00
N ILE A 109 -1.17 12.92 5.10
CA ILE A 109 -0.49 13.34 6.34
C ILE A 109 -0.98 14.71 6.78
N VAL A 110 -1.03 15.68 5.86
CA VAL A 110 -1.50 17.04 6.15
C VAL A 110 -2.97 17.04 6.56
N ALA A 111 -3.82 16.32 5.82
CA ALA A 111 -5.25 16.23 6.12
C ALA A 111 -5.52 15.63 7.51
N LEU A 112 -4.79 14.57 7.87
CA LEU A 112 -4.93 13.91 9.17
C LEU A 112 -4.47 14.82 10.32
N ALA A 113 -3.36 15.54 10.14
CA ALA A 113 -2.84 16.46 11.15
C ALA A 113 -3.75 17.68 11.39
N GLN A 114 -4.49 18.11 10.36
CA GLN A 114 -5.50 19.16 10.46
C GLN A 114 -6.83 18.67 11.04
N SER A 115 -7.04 17.35 11.14
CA SER A 115 -8.27 16.79 11.70
C SER A 115 -8.40 17.12 13.19
N PRO A 116 -9.54 17.67 13.64
CA PRO A 116 -9.72 18.11 15.02
C PRO A 116 -9.80 16.96 16.05
N GLY A 117 -9.87 15.69 15.61
CA GLY A 117 -10.19 14.54 16.45
C GLY A 117 -9.06 13.58 16.80
N ASP A 118 -7.84 13.71 16.25
CA ASP A 118 -6.75 12.75 16.54
C ASP A 118 -5.49 13.45 17.09
N PRO A 119 -5.28 13.43 18.43
CA PRO A 119 -4.10 14.03 19.04
C PRO A 119 -2.78 13.31 18.68
N ALA A 120 -2.83 12.05 18.22
CA ALA A 120 -1.64 11.32 17.79
C ALA A 120 -1.12 11.85 16.44
N ALA A 121 -2.04 12.17 15.52
CA ALA A 121 -1.70 12.73 14.20
C ALA A 121 -0.93 14.06 14.28
N ARG A 122 -1.30 14.94 15.24
CA ARG A 122 -0.62 16.24 15.42
C ARG A 122 0.84 16.12 15.89
N ARG A 123 1.16 15.09 16.67
CA ARG A 123 2.54 14.85 17.15
C ARG A 123 3.46 14.36 16.03
N MET A 124 2.93 13.67 15.04
CA MET A 124 3.72 13.15 13.91
C MET A 124 4.19 14.25 12.94
N VAL A 125 3.51 15.39 12.85
CA VAL A 125 3.84 16.47 11.90
C VAL A 125 4.75 17.54 12.51
N THR A 126 4.90 17.55 13.84
CA THR A 126 5.65 18.59 14.57
C THR A 126 7.04 18.15 15.07
N ALA A 127 7.44 16.90 14.79
CA ALA A 127 8.74 16.34 15.13
C ALA A 127 9.63 16.23 13.89
#